data_AF-A0A8J5XVL4-F1
#
_entry.id   AF-A0A8J5XVL4-F1
#
_cell.length_a   1.000
_cell.length_b   1.000
_cell.length_c   1.000
_cell.angle_alpha   90.00
_cell.angle_beta   90.00
_cell.angle_gamma   90.00
#
_symmetry.space_group_name_H-M   'P 1'
#
loop_
_entity.id
_entity.type
_entity.pdbx_description
1 polymer ?
#
loop_
_entity_poly.entity_id
_entity_poly.type
_entity_poly.pdbx_seq_one_letter_code
_entity_poly.pdbx_strand_id
1 'polypeptide(L)'
;MPGSSPPAVSADLIGTAHALRAFLRAVHTSPLNQHGVLYSKTQQLLDAMRRYGEEYMPAVAERGHAAVGPPRLDVAWVWFLHRLAPVAYCLDCKVAFGMVIDVHAPIALAFADAGDAGDAGDAGDAGDAGDAGAAAANAGGGAAPHEAVASACARLIPTV
;
A
#
# COMPACT_ATOMS: atom_id res chain seq x y z
N MET A 1 -32.85 -12.53 19.96
CA MET A 1 -32.08 -11.87 18.90
C MET A 1 -30.70 -11.59 19.46
N PRO A 2 -29.65 -12.36 19.13
CA PRO A 2 -28.31 -12.06 19.63
C PRO A 2 -27.81 -10.78 18.94
N GLY A 3 -27.51 -9.75 19.74
CA GLY A 3 -26.97 -8.49 19.26
C GLY A 3 -25.57 -8.69 18.70
N SER A 4 -25.41 -8.45 17.40
CA SER A 4 -24.10 -8.32 16.77
C SER A 4 -23.36 -7.15 17.42
N SER A 5 -22.30 -7.43 18.18
CA SER A 5 -21.37 -6.40 18.63
C SER A 5 -20.86 -5.62 17.41
N PRO A 6 -20.80 -4.28 17.45
CA PRO A 6 -20.17 -3.52 16.38
C PRO A 6 -18.70 -3.94 16.25
N PRO A 7 -18.14 -4.00 15.04
CA PRO A 7 -16.72 -4.31 14.86
C PRO A 7 -15.90 -3.24 15.58
N ALA A 8 -15.11 -3.67 16.58
CA ALA A 8 -14.21 -2.77 17.29
C ALA A 8 -13.14 -2.26 16.31
N VAL A 9 -13.20 -0.98 15.97
CA VAL A 9 -12.17 -0.28 15.20
C VAL A 9 -11.05 0.13 16.15
N SER A 10 -10.38 -0.85 16.75
CA SER A 10 -9.14 -0.60 17.50
C SER A 10 -7.97 -0.83 16.54
N ALA A 11 -7.52 0.21 15.86
CA ALA A 11 -6.31 0.18 15.05
C ALA A 11 -5.09 0.42 15.94
N ASP A 12 -4.07 -0.43 15.85
CA ASP A 12 -2.79 -0.21 16.51
C ASP A 12 -1.96 0.83 15.75
N LEU A 13 -2.18 2.10 16.08
CA LEU A 13 -1.47 3.21 15.45
C LEU A 13 0.02 3.23 15.81
N ILE A 14 0.37 2.87 17.04
CA ILE A 14 1.76 2.86 17.53
C ILE A 14 2.54 1.78 16.78
N GLY A 15 2.07 0.53 16.81
CA GLY A 15 2.69 -0.57 16.08
C GLY A 15 2.80 -0.27 14.58
N THR A 16 1.76 0.33 13.99
CA THR A 16 1.78 0.75 12.58
C THR A 16 2.84 1.82 12.31
N ALA A 17 3.00 2.81 13.19
CA ALA A 17 4.00 3.87 13.05
C ALA A 17 5.44 3.33 13.18
N HIS A 18 5.70 2.45 14.16
CA HIS A 18 7.00 1.79 14.31
C HIS A 18 7.33 0.94 13.08
N ALA A 19 6.37 0.15 12.62
CA ALA A 19 6.52 -0.64 11.41
C ALA A 19 6.85 0.28 10.22
N LEU A 20 6.05 1.32 9.97
CA LEU A 20 6.27 2.27 8.88
C LEU A 20 7.66 2.90 8.94
N ARG A 21 8.11 3.32 10.13
CA ARG A 21 9.47 3.84 10.33
C ARG A 21 10.53 2.81 9.94
N ALA A 22 10.38 1.56 10.34
CA ALA A 22 11.31 0.48 9.98
C ALA A 22 11.34 0.24 8.46
N PHE A 23 10.17 0.24 7.80
CA PHE A 23 10.08 0.13 6.35
C PHE A 23 10.77 1.28 5.62
N LEU A 24 10.50 2.53 6.01
CA LEU A 24 11.13 3.71 5.40
C LEU A 24 12.65 3.68 5.59
N ARG A 25 13.12 3.26 6.78
CA ARG A 25 14.54 3.05 7.06
C ARG A 25 15.12 1.98 6.13
N ALA A 26 14.46 0.84 6.00
CA ALA A 26 14.89 -0.25 5.13
C ALA A 26 15.00 0.20 3.67
N VAL A 27 14.03 0.96 3.15
CA VAL A 27 14.10 1.54 1.80
C VAL A 27 15.30 2.48 1.67
N HIS A 28 15.54 3.34 2.68
CA HIS A 28 16.62 4.32 2.62
C HIS A 28 18.02 3.70 2.74
N THR A 29 18.19 2.68 3.58
CA THR A 29 19.49 2.05 3.85
C THR A 29 19.79 0.85 2.94
N SER A 30 18.82 0.41 2.13
CA SER A 30 19.00 -0.77 1.29
C SER A 30 20.04 -0.52 0.19
N PRO A 31 20.90 -1.52 -0.11
CA PRO A 31 21.75 -1.49 -1.31
C PRO A 31 20.95 -1.32 -2.60
N LEU A 32 19.67 -1.74 -2.62
CA LEU A 32 18.79 -1.54 -3.77
C LEU A 32 18.48 -0.06 -4.03
N ASN A 33 18.67 0.81 -3.04
CA ASN A 33 18.49 2.24 -3.13
C ASN A 33 19.81 3.01 -3.05
N GLN A 34 20.92 2.36 -3.43
CA GLN A 34 22.22 3.02 -3.49
C GLN A 34 22.12 4.27 -4.37
N HIS A 35 22.62 5.41 -3.89
CA HIS A 35 22.53 6.71 -4.56
C HIS A 35 21.11 7.23 -4.82
N GLY A 36 20.07 6.71 -4.14
CA GLY A 36 18.70 7.20 -4.27
C GLY A 36 18.00 6.77 -5.56
N VAL A 37 18.41 5.65 -6.17
CA VAL A 37 17.85 5.14 -7.43
C VAL A 37 16.34 4.87 -7.36
N LEU A 38 15.78 4.58 -6.18
CA LEU A 38 14.33 4.40 -5.99
C LEU A 38 13.55 5.71 -5.84
N TYR A 39 14.24 6.85 -5.79
CA TYR A 39 13.63 8.18 -5.70
C TYR A 39 13.66 8.94 -7.03
N SER A 40 14.45 8.48 -7.98
CA SER A 40 14.62 9.12 -9.29
C SER A 40 14.10 8.21 -10.40
N LYS A 41 13.76 8.78 -11.56
CA LYS A 41 13.28 8.05 -12.74
C LYS A 41 14.40 7.25 -13.41
N THR A 42 14.87 6.23 -12.70
CA THR A 42 15.94 5.31 -13.12
C THR A 42 15.34 4.04 -13.72
N GLN A 43 16.16 3.26 -14.45
CA GLN A 43 15.72 1.96 -14.96
C GLN A 43 15.35 1.00 -13.82
N GLN A 44 16.03 1.08 -12.68
CA GLN A 44 15.72 0.26 -11.51
C GLN A 44 14.31 0.54 -10.97
N LEU A 45 13.92 1.83 -10.90
CA LEU A 45 12.56 2.20 -10.50
C LEU A 45 11.53 1.72 -11.54
N LEU A 46 11.82 1.88 -12.84
CA LEU A 46 10.93 1.39 -13.91
C LEU A 46 10.76 -0.14 -13.86
N ASP A 47 11.83 -0.89 -13.61
CA ASP A 47 11.78 -2.35 -13.42
C ASP A 47 10.98 -2.75 -12.18
N ALA A 48 11.06 -1.96 -11.10
CA ALA A 48 10.24 -2.16 -9.91
C ALA A 48 8.76 -1.89 -10.19
N MET A 49 8.44 -0.83 -10.95
CA MET A 49 7.07 -0.51 -11.37
C MET A 49 6.48 -1.60 -12.27
N ARG A 50 7.29 -2.15 -13.19
CA ARG A 50 6.89 -3.27 -14.04
C ARG A 50 6.53 -4.49 -13.19
N ARG A 51 7.43 -4.93 -12.30
CA ARG A 51 7.18 -6.07 -11.40
C ARG A 51 5.97 -5.84 -10.49
N TYR A 52 5.78 -4.61 -10.03
CA TYR A 52 4.60 -4.23 -9.26
C TYR A 52 3.30 -4.45 -10.05
N GLY A 53 3.21 -3.93 -11.28
CA GLY A 53 1.99 -3.98 -12.09
C GLY A 53 1.74 -5.32 -12.78
N GLU A 54 2.78 -6.02 -13.21
CA GLU A 54 2.68 -7.25 -14.02
C GLU A 54 2.75 -8.54 -13.20
N GLU A 55 3.50 -8.56 -12.11
CA GLU A 55 3.66 -9.76 -11.27
C GLU A 55 2.89 -9.65 -9.96
N TYR A 56 3.17 -8.61 -9.17
CA TYR A 56 2.74 -8.59 -7.78
C TYR A 56 1.25 -8.27 -7.62
N MET A 57 0.75 -7.20 -8.22
CA MET A 57 -0.67 -6.82 -8.09
C MET A 57 -1.62 -7.88 -8.64
N PRO A 58 -1.39 -8.47 -9.84
CA PRO A 58 -2.23 -9.57 -10.34
C PRO A 58 -2.21 -10.79 -9.43
N ALA A 59 -1.03 -11.17 -8.91
CA ALA A 59 -0.90 -12.27 -7.96
C ALA A 59 -1.72 -12.04 -6.68
N VAL A 60 -1.69 -10.82 -6.13
CA VAL A 60 -2.44 -10.46 -4.92
C VAL A 60 -3.93 -10.40 -5.20
N ALA A 61 -4.36 -9.92 -6.37
CA ALA A 61 -5.75 -9.89 -6.78
C ALA A 61 -6.34 -11.31 -6.88
N GLU A 62 -5.59 -12.25 -7.44
CA GLU A 62 -6.04 -13.63 -7.68
C GLU A 62 -6.01 -14.48 -6.41
N ARG A 63 -4.91 -14.43 -5.65
CA ARG A 63 -4.67 -15.37 -4.54
C ARG A 63 -4.83 -14.75 -3.17
N GLY A 64 -4.93 -13.43 -3.09
CA GLY A 64 -4.93 -12.68 -1.84
C GLY A 64 -3.52 -12.48 -1.26
N HIS A 65 -3.34 -11.38 -0.52
CA HIS A 65 -2.05 -10.99 0.04
C HIS A 65 -1.46 -12.05 0.99
N ALA A 66 -2.29 -12.71 1.79
CA ALA A 66 -1.85 -13.75 2.72
C ALA A 66 -1.17 -14.94 2.02
N ALA A 67 -1.59 -15.27 0.80
CA ALA A 67 -1.01 -16.37 0.02
C ALA A 67 0.23 -15.94 -0.78
N VAL A 68 0.27 -14.70 -1.26
CA VAL A 68 1.41 -14.16 -2.02
C VAL A 68 2.59 -13.80 -1.10
N GLY A 69 2.28 -13.34 0.12
CA GLY A 69 3.28 -12.85 1.05
C GLY A 69 3.79 -11.44 0.69
N PRO A 70 4.77 -10.95 1.48
CA PRO A 70 5.31 -9.62 1.28
C PRO A 70 6.11 -9.53 -0.04
N PRO A 71 6.01 -8.41 -0.77
CA PRO A 71 6.81 -8.20 -1.98
C PRO A 71 8.28 -7.96 -1.63
N ARG A 72 9.13 -8.03 -2.65
CA ARG A 72 10.49 -7.47 -2.59
C ARG A 72 10.43 -5.98 -2.23
N LEU A 73 11.47 -5.46 -1.57
CA LEU A 73 11.49 -4.10 -1.02
C LEU A 73 11.20 -2.99 -2.06
N ASP A 74 11.71 -3.14 -3.28
CA ASP A 74 11.50 -2.20 -4.38
C ASP A 74 10.04 -2.19 -4.88
N VAL A 75 9.43 -3.37 -5.00
CA VAL A 75 8.00 -3.52 -5.32
C VAL A 75 7.12 -3.03 -4.18
N ALA A 76 7.51 -3.32 -2.93
CA ALA A 76 6.84 -2.81 -1.72
C ALA A 76 6.85 -1.28 -1.68
N TRP A 77 7.97 -0.67 -2.06
CA TRP A 77 8.12 0.78 -2.17
C TRP A 77 7.18 1.38 -3.22
N VAL A 78 7.14 0.82 -4.43
CA VAL A 78 6.21 1.30 -5.48
C VAL A 78 4.75 1.17 -5.02
N TRP A 79 4.39 0.04 -4.42
CA TRP A 79 3.04 -0.16 -3.90
C TRP A 79 2.67 0.83 -2.80
N PHE A 80 3.59 1.09 -1.87
CA PHE A 80 3.43 2.12 -0.84
C PHE A 80 3.20 3.50 -1.45
N LEU A 81 4.04 3.91 -2.40
CA LEU A 81 3.92 5.20 -3.09
C LEU A 81 2.58 5.34 -3.81
N HIS A 82 2.12 4.28 -4.48
CA HIS A 82 0.83 4.28 -5.17
C HIS A 82 -0.34 4.51 -4.18
N ARG A 83 -0.28 3.91 -2.99
CA ARG A 83 -1.30 4.09 -1.94
C ARG A 83 -1.30 5.50 -1.31
N LEU A 84 -0.24 6.30 -1.48
CA LEU A 84 -0.24 7.71 -1.05
C LEU A 84 -1.21 8.58 -1.86
N ALA A 85 -1.65 8.12 -3.04
CA ALA A 85 -2.68 8.76 -3.84
C ALA A 85 -3.96 7.89 -3.84
N PRO A 86 -4.76 7.91 -2.74
CA PRO A 86 -5.82 6.92 -2.50
C PRO A 86 -6.91 6.90 -3.57
N VAL A 87 -7.24 8.06 -4.17
CA VAL A 87 -8.22 8.14 -5.26
C VAL A 87 -7.70 7.46 -6.52
N ALA A 88 -6.45 7.73 -6.92
CA ALA A 88 -5.82 7.07 -8.06
C ALA A 88 -5.71 5.56 -7.80
N TYR A 89 -5.18 5.17 -6.64
CA TYR A 89 -5.07 3.76 -6.23
C TYR A 89 -6.38 2.99 -6.36
N CYS A 90 -7.47 3.56 -5.84
CA CYS A 90 -8.79 2.97 -5.89
C CYS A 90 -9.28 2.79 -7.33
N LEU A 91 -9.13 3.82 -8.17
CA LEU A 91 -9.51 3.77 -9.57
C LEU A 91 -8.70 2.73 -10.34
N ASP A 92 -7.38 2.73 -10.18
CA ASP A 92 -6.48 1.81 -10.88
C ASP A 92 -6.76 0.36 -10.48
N CYS A 93 -6.98 0.09 -9.19
CA CYS A 93 -7.37 -1.24 -8.74
C CYS A 93 -8.73 -1.68 -9.31
N LYS A 94 -9.73 -0.78 -9.33
CA LYS A 94 -11.04 -1.09 -9.91
C LYS A 94 -10.97 -1.34 -11.41
N VAL A 95 -10.20 -0.55 -12.14
CA VAL A 95 -10.02 -0.69 -13.59
C VAL A 95 -9.29 -1.98 -13.92
N ALA A 96 -8.22 -2.31 -13.19
CA ALA A 96 -7.40 -3.47 -13.49
C ALA A 96 -7.96 -4.80 -12.92
N PHE A 97 -8.55 -4.77 -11.73
CA PHE A 97 -8.90 -5.99 -10.98
C PHE A 97 -10.38 -6.06 -10.60
N GLY A 98 -11.19 -5.03 -10.89
CA GLY A 98 -12.60 -4.98 -10.51
C GLY A 98 -12.86 -4.76 -9.02
N MET A 99 -11.81 -4.68 -8.20
CA MET A 99 -11.89 -4.52 -6.75
C MET A 99 -10.72 -3.70 -6.22
N VAL A 100 -10.91 -3.05 -5.06
CA VAL A 100 -9.79 -2.42 -4.35
C VAL A 100 -9.03 -3.51 -3.62
N ILE A 101 -7.73 -3.64 -3.91
CA ILE A 101 -6.85 -4.53 -3.18
C ILE A 101 -6.45 -3.82 -1.88
N ASP A 102 -7.19 -4.07 -0.80
CA ASP A 102 -6.79 -3.58 0.51
C ASP A 102 -6.08 -4.69 1.30
N VAL A 103 -5.00 -4.30 1.97
CA VAL A 103 -4.29 -5.14 2.91
C VAL A 103 -4.30 -4.39 4.22
N HIS A 104 -5.13 -4.90 5.14
CA HIS A 104 -5.27 -4.36 6.49
C HIS A 104 -4.01 -4.52 7.33
N ALA A 105 -3.09 -5.42 6.95
CA ALA A 105 -1.75 -5.44 7.52
C ALA A 105 -0.92 -4.30 6.90
N PRO A 106 -0.33 -3.39 7.69
CA PRO A 106 0.63 -2.43 7.14
C PRO A 106 1.72 -3.19 6.37
N ILE A 107 2.02 -2.72 5.15
CA ILE A 107 3.15 -3.18 4.31
C ILE A 107 4.43 -3.34 5.15
N ALA A 108 4.53 -2.52 6.19
CA ALA A 108 5.64 -2.41 7.09
C ALA A 108 5.73 -3.50 8.19
N LEU A 109 4.67 -4.26 8.49
CA LEU A 109 4.73 -5.39 9.43
C LEU A 109 5.68 -6.50 8.94
N ALA A 110 5.83 -6.65 7.63
CA ALA A 110 6.79 -7.59 7.06
C ALA A 110 8.26 -7.15 7.23
N PHE A 111 8.48 -5.88 7.58
CA PHE A 111 9.79 -5.27 7.79
C PHE A 111 9.99 -4.77 9.23
N ALA A 112 9.08 -5.14 10.14
CA ALA A 112 9.22 -4.86 11.56
C ALA A 112 10.39 -5.71 12.09
N ASP A 113 11.47 -5.03 12.45
CA ASP A 113 12.53 -5.62 13.25
C ASP A 113 11.92 -6.07 14.58
N ALA A 114 12.17 -7.31 15.00
CA ALA A 114 11.60 -7.89 16.22
C ALA A 114 12.16 -7.26 17.53
N GLY A 115 12.61 -6.01 17.50
CA GLY A 115 13.60 -5.47 18.42
C GLY A 115 13.29 -4.14 19.12
N ASP A 116 12.12 -3.54 18.95
CA ASP A 116 11.80 -2.26 19.64
C ASP A 116 10.64 -2.44 20.64
N ALA A 117 10.92 -3.18 21.71
CA ALA A 117 10.02 -3.38 22.85
C ALA A 117 10.08 -2.19 23.82
N GLY A 118 9.78 -0.98 23.34
CA GLY A 118 9.99 0.21 24.15
C GLY A 118 9.17 1.42 23.71
N ASP A 119 7.86 1.38 23.87
CA ASP A 119 7.16 2.51 24.48
C ASP A 119 5.80 2.07 25.03
N ALA A 120 5.68 2.07 26.36
CA ALA A 120 4.44 1.76 27.04
C ALA A 120 3.82 3.07 27.53
N GLY A 121 2.82 3.55 26.79
CA GLY A 121 1.83 4.48 27.31
C GLY A 121 1.53 5.66 26.41
N ASP A 122 0.28 5.75 25.95
CA ASP A 122 -0.58 6.82 26.43
C ASP A 122 -2.04 6.38 26.35
N ALA A 123 -2.78 6.62 27.44
CA ALA A 123 -4.17 6.24 27.59
C ALA A 123 -5.05 7.47 27.37
N GLY A 124 -5.75 7.47 26.25
CA GLY A 124 -6.99 8.22 26.07
C GLY A 124 -6.92 9.36 25.05
N ASP A 125 -7.82 9.28 24.07
CA ASP A 125 -8.69 10.42 23.78
C ASP A 125 -10.04 9.93 23.25
N ALA A 126 -11.10 10.57 23.71
CA ALA A 126 -12.48 10.19 23.51
C ALA A 126 -13.11 11.05 22.41
N GLY A 127 -13.43 10.41 21.29
CA GLY A 127 -14.54 10.79 20.41
C GLY A 127 -14.29 11.90 19.39
N ASP A 128 -14.63 11.62 18.14
CA ASP A 128 -15.31 12.59 17.29
C ASP A 128 -16.27 11.86 16.34
N ALA A 129 -17.43 12.47 16.12
CA ALA A 129 -18.57 11.90 15.42
C ALA A 129 -18.74 12.55 14.04
N GLY A 130 -18.77 11.70 13.02
CA GLY A 130 -19.40 11.99 11.73
C GLY A 130 -18.45 12.45 10.63
N ASP A 131 -18.52 11.79 9.47
CA ASP A 131 -19.21 12.40 8.34
C ASP A 131 -19.62 11.32 7.32
N ALA A 132 -20.73 11.56 6.61
CA ALA A 132 -21.34 10.65 5.66
C ALA A 132 -21.02 11.04 4.21
N GLY A 133 -20.78 10.05 3.35
CA GLY A 133 -20.78 10.23 1.89
C GLY A 133 -19.88 9.21 1.18
N ALA A 134 -20.11 8.76 -0.05
CA ALA A 134 -21.24 8.82 -0.96
C ALA A 134 -20.94 7.74 -2.02
N ALA A 135 -21.94 6.96 -2.41
CA ALA A 135 -21.79 5.96 -3.47
C ALA A 135 -21.64 6.66 -4.83
N ALA A 136 -20.60 6.31 -5.58
CA ALA A 136 -20.47 6.70 -6.98
C ALA A 136 -20.35 5.44 -7.86
N ALA A 137 -21.23 5.38 -8.86
CA ALA A 137 -21.41 4.28 -9.80
C ALA A 137 -20.46 4.38 -11.02
N ASN A 138 -20.04 3.18 -11.46
CA ASN A 138 -19.83 2.64 -12.82
C ASN A 138 -19.29 3.51 -13.99
N ALA A 139 -18.30 2.98 -14.73
CA ALA A 139 -18.36 2.71 -16.17
C ALA A 139 -16.99 2.22 -16.69
N GLY A 140 -17.00 1.18 -17.54
CA GLY A 140 -15.81 0.53 -18.08
C GLY A 140 -15.24 1.16 -19.37
N GLY A 141 -13.99 0.78 -19.67
CA GLY A 141 -13.27 1.04 -20.91
C GLY A 141 -11.87 0.44 -20.82
N GLY A 142 -11.65 -0.65 -21.54
CA GLY A 142 -10.50 -1.55 -21.36
C GLY A 142 -9.15 -0.97 -21.78
N ALA A 143 -8.23 -0.96 -20.82
CA ALA A 143 -6.81 -1.20 -21.03
C ALA A 143 -6.50 -2.56 -20.38
N ALA A 144 -5.51 -3.29 -20.89
CA ALA A 144 -5.08 -4.52 -20.24
C ALA A 144 -4.68 -4.20 -18.79
N PRO A 145 -5.03 -5.05 -17.81
CA PRO A 145 -4.98 -4.69 -16.39
C PRO A 145 -3.57 -4.30 -15.92
N HIS A 146 -2.53 -4.88 -16.53
CA HIS A 146 -1.13 -4.56 -16.26
C HIS A 146 -0.71 -3.17 -16.78
N GLU A 147 -1.25 -2.74 -17.91
CA GLU A 147 -0.91 -1.46 -18.55
C GLU A 147 -1.54 -0.28 -17.81
N ALA A 148 -2.74 -0.46 -17.24
CA ALA A 148 -3.42 0.55 -16.44
C ALA A 148 -2.63 0.90 -15.15
N VAL A 149 -2.19 -0.12 -14.40
CA VAL A 149 -1.47 0.08 -13.12
C VAL A 149 -0.07 0.65 -13.35
N ALA A 150 0.65 0.15 -14.36
CA ALA A 150 1.98 0.65 -14.71
C ALA A 150 1.92 2.09 -15.28
N SER A 151 0.93 2.38 -16.15
CA SER A 151 0.69 3.72 -16.71
C SER A 151 0.31 4.72 -15.63
N ALA A 152 -0.51 4.34 -14.65
CA ALA A 152 -0.90 5.22 -13.56
C ALA A 152 0.26 5.51 -12.58
N CYS A 153 1.08 4.50 -12.26
CA CYS A 153 2.32 4.73 -11.51
C CYS A 153 3.28 5.67 -12.25
N ALA A 154 3.33 5.60 -13.58
CA ALA A 154 4.14 6.52 -14.39
C ALA A 154 3.63 7.97 -14.37
N ARG A 155 2.34 8.21 -14.03
CA ARG A 155 1.76 9.55 -13.83
C ARG A 155 2.02 10.13 -12.44
N LEU A 156 2.39 9.30 -11.46
CA LEU A 156 2.70 9.72 -10.09
C LEU A 156 4.15 10.23 -9.92
N ILE A 157 5.03 10.00 -10.89
CA ILE A 157 6.38 10.57 -10.91
C ILE A 157 6.31 11.91 -11.65
N PRO A 158 6.40 13.07 -10.97
CA PRO A 158 6.40 14.35 -11.66
C PRO A 158 7.57 14.39 -12.64
N THR A 159 7.26 14.69 -13.91
CA THR A 159 8.26 15.07 -14.90
C THR A 159 8.81 16.42 -14.49
N VAL A 160 9.99 16.45 -13.88
CA VAL A 160 10.85 17.64 -13.86
C VAL A 160 11.65 17.68 -15.14
#